data_AF-X1F3T8-F1
#
_entry.id   AF-X1F3T8-F1
#
_cell.length_a   1.000
_cell.length_b   1.000
_cell.length_c   1.000
_cell.angle_alpha   90.00
_cell.angle_beta   90.00
_cell.angle_gamma   90.00
#
_symmetry.space_group_name_H-M   'P 1'
#
loop_
_entity.id
_entity.type
_entity.pdbx_description
1 polymer ?
#
loop_
_entity_poly.entity_id
_entity_poly.type
_entity_poly.pdbx_seq_one_letter_code
_entity_poly.pdbx_strand_id
1 'polypeptide(L)'
;MDHNKKKIWSFNGQNSPFKLQIFGGILAGMLRKQLKLFYRVYPLNMYSTEDPGFQEVMEQSIGPGRAQSIGEKDFSKTVIDGTVGEIMIHNPKVSKAMESINSYAKPEDLNRIFLIIAGNIYSEEETPEAILNEEQYSTNLVKMGRLNNGFTFFRDRNYSTRIIVRNRTIQGIELYVNSYENL
;
A
#
# COMPACT_ATOMS: atom_id res chain seq x y z
N MET A 1 -1.40 -8.91 14.98
CA MET A 1 -2.77 -9.35 14.67
C MET A 1 -2.85 -10.84 14.87
N ASP A 2 -3.83 -11.31 15.64
CA ASP A 2 -4.00 -12.74 15.90
C ASP A 2 -5.23 -13.25 15.13
N HIS A 3 -4.98 -13.98 14.04
CA HIS A 3 -6.04 -14.54 13.21
C HIS A 3 -6.69 -15.79 13.81
N ASN A 4 -6.00 -16.50 14.70
CA ASN A 4 -6.53 -17.68 15.37
C ASN A 4 -7.54 -17.25 16.42
N LYS A 5 -7.18 -16.25 17.24
CA LYS A 5 -8.06 -15.67 18.26
C LYS A 5 -9.05 -14.64 17.67
N LYS A 6 -8.92 -14.27 16.39
CA LYS A 6 -9.69 -13.19 15.73
C LYS A 6 -9.60 -11.86 16.49
N LYS A 7 -8.40 -11.52 16.95
CA LYS A 7 -8.14 -10.31 17.76
C LYS A 7 -7.14 -9.38 17.09
N ILE A 8 -7.43 -8.08 17.22
CA ILE A 8 -6.51 -7.01 16.89
C ILE A 8 -6.04 -6.43 18.20
N TRP A 9 -4.81 -6.76 18.58
CA TRP A 9 -4.18 -6.22 19.78
C TRP A 9 -3.64 -4.83 19.48
N SER A 10 -3.99 -3.85 20.31
CA SER A 10 -3.40 -2.51 20.27
C SER A 10 -2.65 -2.24 21.56
N PHE A 11 -1.43 -1.74 21.45
CA PHE A 11 -0.59 -1.39 22.60
C PHE A 11 0.01 0.00 22.39
N ASN A 12 -0.09 0.83 23.43
CA ASN A 12 0.54 2.14 23.53
C ASN A 12 1.67 2.04 24.55
N GLY A 13 2.88 2.47 24.19
CA GLY A 13 3.98 2.54 25.16
C GLY A 13 3.74 3.65 26.19
N GLN A 14 4.39 3.56 27.36
CA GLN A 14 4.28 4.59 28.40
C GLN A 14 4.67 5.98 27.90
N ASN A 15 5.59 6.07 26.93
CA ASN A 15 6.05 7.33 26.35
C ASN A 15 5.30 7.73 25.07
N SER A 16 4.21 7.02 24.70
CA SER A 16 3.49 7.31 23.47
C SER A 16 2.67 8.61 23.59
N PRO A 17 2.92 9.62 22.73
CA PRO A 17 2.14 10.85 22.70
C PRO A 17 0.64 10.60 22.53
N PHE A 18 -0.20 11.41 23.15
CA PHE A 18 -1.66 11.28 23.12
C PHE A 18 -2.23 11.21 21.68
N LYS A 19 -1.68 12.00 20.75
CA LYS A 19 -2.05 11.96 19.33
C LYS A 19 -1.85 10.56 18.71
N LEU A 20 -0.75 9.90 19.03
CA LEU A 20 -0.45 8.55 18.52
C LEU A 20 -1.40 7.50 19.11
N GLN A 21 -1.85 7.67 20.35
CA GLN A 21 -2.85 6.77 20.95
C GLN A 21 -4.20 6.87 20.22
N ILE A 22 -4.63 8.10 19.87
CA ILE A 22 -5.84 8.33 19.07
C ILE A 22 -5.69 7.71 17.68
N PHE A 23 -4.58 7.99 16.99
CA PHE A 23 -4.35 7.43 15.65
C PHE A 23 -4.26 5.90 15.67
N GLY A 24 -3.62 5.31 16.68
CA GLY A 24 -3.58 3.86 16.86
C GLY A 24 -4.97 3.23 16.96
N GLY A 25 -5.88 3.86 17.71
CA GLY A 25 -7.28 3.42 17.81
C GLY A 25 -8.04 3.53 16.48
N ILE A 26 -7.88 4.66 15.77
CA ILE A 26 -8.49 4.87 14.45
C ILE A 26 -7.99 3.82 13.45
N LEU A 27 -6.67 3.58 13.41
CA LEU A 27 -6.04 2.61 12.52
C LEU A 27 -6.49 1.18 12.83
N ALA A 28 -6.57 0.79 14.11
CA ALA A 28 -7.10 -0.51 14.51
C ALA A 28 -8.56 -0.70 14.07
N GLY A 29 -9.37 0.36 14.15
CA GLY A 29 -10.74 0.38 13.67
C GLY A 29 -10.85 0.25 12.15
N MET A 30 -10.00 0.95 11.40
CA MET A 30 -9.93 0.85 9.94
C MET A 30 -9.48 -0.56 9.50
N LEU A 31 -8.47 -1.11 10.17
CA LEU A 31 -7.97 -2.46 9.92
C LEU A 31 -9.04 -3.53 10.17
N ARG A 32 -9.79 -3.41 11.27
CA ARG A 32 -10.95 -4.27 11.56
C ARG A 32 -11.97 -4.26 10.41
N LYS A 33 -12.29 -3.07 9.88
CA LYS A 33 -13.25 -2.91 8.78
C LYS A 33 -12.75 -3.58 7.49
N GLN A 34 -11.47 -3.45 7.18
CA GLN A 34 -10.86 -4.05 5.98
C GLN A 34 -10.85 -5.57 6.02
N LEU A 35 -10.60 -6.17 7.18
CA LEU A 35 -10.48 -7.62 7.32
C LEU A 35 -11.81 -8.39 7.27
N LYS A 36 -12.93 -7.68 7.02
CA LYS A 36 -14.30 -8.18 6.81
C LYS A 36 -14.55 -9.54 7.50
N LEU A 37 -14.97 -9.50 8.77
CA LEU A 37 -15.58 -10.52 9.65
C LEU A 37 -15.16 -10.22 11.12
N PHE A 38 -15.65 -11.03 12.08
CA PHE A 38 -15.71 -10.90 13.55
C PHE A 38 -14.43 -10.56 14.35
N TYR A 39 -13.48 -9.81 13.81
CA TYR A 39 -12.35 -9.33 14.58
C TYR A 39 -12.79 -8.31 15.63
N ARG A 40 -12.20 -8.42 16.82
CA ARG A 40 -12.37 -7.47 17.92
C ARG A 40 -11.04 -6.78 18.20
N VAL A 41 -11.11 -5.46 18.38
CA VAL A 41 -9.97 -4.68 18.84
C VAL A 41 -9.89 -4.81 20.36
N TYR A 42 -8.74 -5.23 20.87
CA TYR A 42 -8.46 -5.38 22.29
C TYR A 42 -7.25 -4.52 22.67
N PRO A 43 -7.43 -3.50 23.52
CA PRO A 43 -6.33 -2.71 24.04
C PRO A 43 -5.58 -3.51 25.11
N LEU A 44 -4.32 -3.85 24.84
CA LEU A 44 -3.44 -4.54 25.78
C LEU A 44 -3.15 -3.69 27.02
N ASN A 45 -3.20 -2.37 26.90
CA ASN A 45 -3.00 -1.43 28.01
C ASN A 45 -4.04 -1.54 29.14
N MET A 46 -5.13 -2.28 28.95
CA MET A 46 -6.09 -2.56 30.03
C MET A 46 -5.61 -3.68 30.98
N TYR A 47 -4.60 -4.44 30.59
CA TYR A 47 -4.02 -5.52 31.38
C TYR A 47 -2.71 -5.04 32.03
N SER A 48 -2.41 -5.58 33.22
CA SER A 48 -1.12 -5.32 33.87
C SER A 48 0.01 -5.92 33.04
N THR A 49 1.20 -5.34 33.11
CA THR A 49 2.38 -5.92 32.47
C THR A 49 2.71 -7.30 33.01
N GLU A 50 2.34 -7.59 34.26
CA GLU A 50 2.55 -8.89 34.92
C GLU A 50 1.44 -9.90 34.59
N ASP A 51 0.38 -9.49 33.86
CA ASP A 51 -0.70 -10.39 33.49
C ASP A 51 -0.19 -11.49 32.53
N PRO A 52 -0.46 -12.78 32.81
CA PRO A 52 0.01 -13.87 31.96
C PRO A 52 -0.45 -13.74 30.50
N GLY A 53 -1.66 -13.22 30.25
CA GLY A 53 -2.17 -12.97 28.91
C GLY A 53 -1.52 -11.79 28.22
N PHE A 54 -1.05 -10.78 28.97
CA PHE A 54 -0.24 -9.70 28.42
C PHE A 54 1.13 -10.23 27.95
N GLN A 55 1.81 -10.99 28.81
CA GLN A 55 3.13 -11.55 28.49
C GLN A 55 3.04 -12.53 27.32
N GLU A 56 2.04 -13.42 27.29
CA GLU A 56 1.81 -14.34 26.18
C GLU A 56 1.74 -13.60 24.83
N VAL A 57 1.03 -12.47 24.77
CA VAL A 57 0.86 -11.71 23.53
C VAL A 57 2.14 -10.95 23.15
N MET A 58 2.90 -10.45 24.12
CA MET A 58 4.13 -9.70 23.88
C MET A 58 5.32 -10.59 23.50
N GLU A 59 5.36 -11.82 24.02
CA GLU A 59 6.40 -12.81 23.74
C GLU A 59 6.16 -13.61 22.44
N GLN A 60 4.92 -13.57 21.92
CA GLN A 60 4.60 -14.22 20.65
C GLN A 60 5.41 -13.63 19.50
N SER A 61 6.12 -14.50 18.77
CA SER A 61 6.81 -14.12 17.55
C SER A 61 5.82 -13.69 16.46
N ILE A 62 6.15 -12.61 15.75
CA ILE A 62 5.30 -12.11 14.67
C ILE A 62 5.42 -13.05 13.48
N GLY A 63 4.40 -13.89 13.30
CA GLY A 63 4.28 -14.78 12.13
C GLY A 63 3.53 -14.14 10.96
N PRO A 64 3.71 -14.64 9.73
CA PRO A 64 2.79 -14.35 8.63
C PRO A 64 1.43 -14.93 9.02
N GLY A 65 0.45 -14.07 9.27
CA GLY A 65 -0.82 -14.42 9.89
C GLY A 65 -1.62 -15.56 9.20
N ARG A 66 -2.68 -15.23 8.46
CA ARG A 66 -3.31 -16.16 7.48
C ARG A 66 -2.70 -16.04 6.09
N ALA A 67 -1.71 -15.17 5.92
CA ALA A 67 -1.01 -14.97 4.67
C ALA A 67 -0.16 -16.20 4.39
N GLN A 68 -0.67 -17.09 3.54
CA GLN A 68 0.08 -18.19 2.96
C GLN A 68 0.80 -17.72 1.70
N SER A 69 1.86 -18.41 1.31
CA SER A 69 2.50 -18.16 0.01
C SER A 69 1.47 -18.41 -1.09
N ILE A 70 1.25 -17.41 -1.94
CA ILE A 70 0.27 -17.43 -3.02
C ILE A 70 0.94 -17.94 -4.30
N GLY A 71 0.35 -18.94 -4.94
CA GLY A 71 0.75 -19.45 -6.24
C GLY A 71 -0.13 -18.91 -7.37
N GLU A 72 0.21 -19.20 -8.62
CA GLU A 72 -0.54 -18.74 -9.81
C GLU A 72 -2.05 -19.10 -9.76
N LYS A 73 -2.39 -20.20 -9.10
CA LYS A 73 -3.77 -20.68 -8.91
C LYS A 73 -4.64 -19.80 -8.01
N ASP A 74 -4.04 -18.96 -7.18
CA ASP A 74 -4.74 -18.12 -6.20
C ASP A 74 -5.15 -16.76 -6.79
N PHE A 75 -4.72 -16.46 -8.02
CA PHE A 75 -5.17 -15.28 -8.75
C PHE A 75 -6.58 -15.51 -9.31
N SER A 76 -7.58 -14.82 -8.74
CA SER A 76 -8.96 -14.90 -9.22
C SER A 76 -9.10 -14.38 -10.65
N LYS A 77 -9.82 -15.13 -11.51
CA LYS A 77 -10.41 -14.55 -12.73
C LYS A 77 -11.45 -13.52 -12.31
N THR A 78 -11.29 -12.31 -12.83
CA THR A 78 -12.03 -11.08 -12.47
C THR A 78 -13.54 -11.26 -12.38
N VAL A 79 -14.12 -10.94 -11.23
CA VAL A 79 -15.52 -10.52 -11.09
C VAL A 79 -15.49 -9.20 -10.33
N ILE A 80 -15.77 -8.11 -11.05
CA ILE A 80 -15.89 -6.76 -10.48
C ILE A 80 -17.38 -6.56 -10.26
N ASP A 81 -17.82 -6.61 -9.01
CA ASP A 81 -19.14 -6.14 -8.64
C ASP A 81 -19.02 -5.32 -7.35
N GLY A 82 -19.40 -4.05 -7.41
CA GLY A 82 -19.15 -3.10 -6.32
C GLY A 82 -20.19 -2.00 -6.30
N THR A 83 -20.86 -1.85 -5.16
CA THR A 83 -21.64 -0.66 -4.82
C THR A 83 -21.39 -0.23 -3.38
N VAL A 84 -21.45 1.10 -3.21
CA VAL A 84 -21.54 1.93 -1.99
C VAL A 84 -20.23 2.49 -1.41
N GLY A 85 -19.96 3.75 -1.77
CA GLY A 85 -19.44 4.79 -0.85
C GLY A 85 -17.93 4.87 -0.59
N GLU A 86 -17.11 4.06 -1.25
CA GLU A 86 -15.65 4.04 -1.11
C GLU A 86 -14.99 5.05 -2.06
N ILE A 87 -13.76 5.52 -1.74
CA ILE A 87 -12.87 6.09 -2.77
C ILE A 87 -12.73 5.00 -3.83
N MET A 88 -13.50 5.10 -4.90
CA MET A 88 -13.43 4.15 -5.99
C MET A 88 -12.03 4.29 -6.57
N ILE A 89 -11.22 3.24 -6.42
CA ILE A 89 -10.20 2.94 -7.42
C ILE A 89 -11.02 2.58 -8.66
N HIS A 90 -11.44 3.61 -9.39
CA HIS A 90 -11.93 3.41 -10.73
C HIS A 90 -10.78 2.78 -11.52
N ASN A 91 -11.10 2.00 -12.55
CA ASN A 91 -10.09 1.54 -13.50
C ASN A 91 -10.03 2.59 -14.62
N PRO A 92 -9.40 3.76 -14.44
CA PRO A 92 -9.17 4.63 -15.57
C PRO A 92 -8.36 3.84 -16.60
N LYS A 93 -8.70 4.02 -17.89
CA LYS A 93 -7.79 3.58 -18.94
C LYS A 93 -6.42 4.20 -18.65
N VAL A 94 -5.36 3.38 -18.73
CA VAL A 94 -3.99 3.79 -18.38
C VAL A 94 -3.61 5.11 -19.04
N SER A 95 -3.97 5.31 -20.32
CA SER A 95 -3.74 6.57 -21.04
C SER A 95 -4.34 7.80 -20.35
N LYS A 96 -5.60 7.73 -19.92
CA LYS A 96 -6.30 8.83 -19.23
C LYS A 96 -5.73 9.09 -17.82
N ALA A 97 -5.31 8.03 -17.13
CA ALA A 97 -4.61 8.17 -15.87
C ALA A 97 -3.28 8.90 -16.07
N MET A 98 -2.53 8.53 -17.11
CA MET A 98 -1.25 9.15 -17.45
C MET A 98 -1.37 10.62 -17.84
N GLU A 99 -2.37 11.00 -18.64
CA GLU A 99 -2.65 12.42 -18.92
C GLU A 99 -2.84 13.21 -17.62
N SER A 100 -3.56 12.64 -16.65
CA SER A 100 -3.79 13.29 -15.36
C SER A 100 -2.54 13.32 -14.50
N ILE A 101 -1.73 12.26 -14.49
CA ILE A 101 -0.49 12.18 -13.72
C ILE A 101 0.54 13.17 -14.27
N ASN A 102 0.74 13.17 -15.59
CA ASN A 102 1.71 14.03 -16.29
C ASN A 102 1.34 15.52 -16.22
N SER A 103 0.08 15.85 -15.93
CA SER A 103 -0.32 17.25 -15.70
C SER A 103 0.27 17.86 -14.41
N TYR A 104 0.80 17.03 -13.52
CA TYR A 104 1.50 17.50 -12.34
C TYR A 104 3.01 17.37 -12.51
N ALA A 105 3.76 18.37 -12.05
CA ALA A 105 5.20 18.31 -12.01
C ALA A 105 5.68 17.07 -11.23
N LYS A 106 6.71 16.41 -11.75
CA LYS A 106 7.47 15.40 -10.99
C LYS A 106 8.27 16.15 -9.91
N PRO A 107 8.40 15.60 -8.69
CA PRO A 107 9.23 16.22 -7.67
C PRO A 107 10.69 16.25 -8.12
N GLU A 108 11.39 17.34 -7.80
CA GLU A 108 12.84 17.45 -8.01
C GLU A 108 13.57 16.45 -7.09
N ASP A 109 14.75 15.98 -7.52
CA ASP A 109 15.63 15.05 -6.79
C ASP A 109 15.02 13.68 -6.44
N LEU A 110 13.92 13.30 -7.09
CA LEU A 110 13.25 12.02 -6.89
C LEU A 110 13.05 11.27 -8.21
N ASN A 111 13.51 10.01 -8.24
CA ASN A 111 13.32 9.09 -9.35
C ASN A 111 12.09 8.21 -9.12
N ARG A 112 11.12 8.23 -10.04
CA ARG A 112 9.95 7.35 -9.98
C ARG A 112 10.35 5.92 -10.34
N ILE A 113 10.20 5.00 -9.41
CA ILE A 113 10.52 3.58 -9.61
C ILE A 113 9.27 2.80 -10.02
N PHE A 114 8.17 3.02 -9.29
CA PHE A 114 6.91 2.36 -9.58
C PHE A 114 5.77 3.36 -9.75
N LEU A 115 4.88 3.01 -10.67
CA LEU A 115 3.60 3.66 -10.87
C LEU A 115 2.49 2.62 -10.73
N ILE A 116 1.57 2.86 -9.80
CA ILE A 116 0.44 1.97 -9.54
C ILE A 116 -0.83 2.63 -10.08
N ILE A 117 -1.44 2.02 -11.10
CA ILE A 117 -2.70 2.45 -11.70
C ILE A 117 -3.67 1.28 -11.68
N ALA A 118 -4.87 1.49 -11.15
CA ALA A 118 -5.92 0.45 -11.15
C ALA A 118 -5.46 -0.89 -10.52
N GLY A 119 -4.57 -0.80 -9.52
CA GLY A 119 -3.96 -1.96 -8.88
C GLY A 119 -2.90 -2.70 -9.71
N ASN A 120 -2.56 -2.25 -10.92
CA ASN A 120 -1.43 -2.76 -11.68
C ASN A 120 -0.18 -1.93 -11.36
N ILE A 121 0.96 -2.60 -11.24
CA ILE A 121 2.26 -1.98 -10.97
C ILE A 121 2.99 -1.87 -12.30
N TYR A 122 3.49 -0.67 -12.60
CA TYR A 122 4.27 -0.36 -13.79
C TYR A 122 5.63 0.21 -13.38
N SER A 123 6.66 -0.07 -14.18
CA SER A 123 7.93 0.65 -14.20
C SER A 123 7.99 1.52 -15.47
N GLU A 124 8.79 2.58 -15.42
CA GLU A 124 9.14 3.35 -16.60
C GLU A 124 10.43 2.80 -17.19
N GLU A 125 10.41 2.50 -18.49
CA GLU A 125 11.61 2.17 -19.27
C GLU A 125 11.80 3.23 -20.34
N GLU A 126 13.02 3.76 -20.46
CA GLU A 126 13.38 4.68 -21.53
C GLU A 126 13.86 3.87 -22.74
N THR A 127 13.12 3.95 -23.84
CA THR A 127 13.55 3.39 -25.11
C THR A 127 14.06 4.50 -26.02
N PRO A 128 15.27 4.37 -26.60
CA PRO A 128 15.75 5.35 -27.56
C PRO A 128 14.90 5.28 -28.83
N GLU A 129 14.29 6.41 -29.20
CA GLU A 129 13.64 6.58 -30.50
C GLU A 129 14.65 7.18 -31.47
N ALA A 130 15.02 6.41 -32.49
CA ALA A 130 15.88 6.89 -33.55
C ALA A 130 15.07 7.80 -34.48
N ILE A 131 15.11 9.10 -34.22
CA ILE A 131 14.67 10.13 -35.17
C ILE A 131 15.94 10.72 -35.80
N LEU A 132 15.97 10.78 -37.13
CA LEU A 132 17.07 11.40 -37.88
C LEU A 132 17.32 12.82 -37.33
N ASN A 133 18.42 12.95 -36.59
CA ASN A 133 19.05 14.18 -36.06
C ASN A 133 18.82 14.55 -34.58
N GLU A 134 18.05 13.81 -33.78
CA GLU A 134 17.91 14.08 -32.33
C GLU A 134 17.80 12.79 -31.50
N GLU A 135 18.51 12.72 -30.37
CA GLU A 135 18.28 11.68 -29.36
C GLU A 135 16.96 11.99 -28.63
N GLN A 136 15.87 11.35 -29.05
CA GLN A 136 14.60 11.36 -28.31
C GLN A 136 14.45 10.04 -27.56
N TYR A 137 14.04 10.12 -26.30
CA TYR A 137 13.73 8.95 -25.48
C TYR A 137 12.22 8.92 -25.25
N SER A 138 11.58 7.79 -25.55
CA SER A 138 10.19 7.56 -25.13
C SER A 138 10.15 6.79 -23.82
N THR A 139 9.41 7.33 -22.86
CA THR A 139 9.16 6.66 -21.58
C THR A 139 7.97 5.71 -21.74
N ASN A 140 8.27 4.42 -21.82
CA ASN A 140 7.27 3.37 -21.93
C ASN A 140 6.95 2.78 -20.57
N LEU A 141 5.66 2.52 -20.32
CA LEU A 141 5.22 1.84 -19.11
C LEU A 141 5.25 0.33 -19.30
N VAL A 142 6.13 -0.34 -18.56
CA VAL A 142 6.20 -1.80 -18.54
C VAL A 142 5.43 -2.33 -17.33
N LYS A 143 4.47 -3.22 -17.58
CA LYS A 143 3.67 -3.81 -16.50
C LYS A 143 4.50 -4.85 -15.75
N MET A 144 4.87 -4.53 -14.52
CA MET A 144 5.64 -5.40 -13.64
C MET A 144 4.78 -6.43 -12.90
N GLY A 145 3.51 -6.09 -12.66
CA GLY A 145 2.61 -7.00 -11.95
C GLY A 145 1.30 -6.35 -11.54
N ARG A 146 0.67 -6.94 -10.52
CA ARG A 146 -0.57 -6.47 -9.92
C ARG A 146 -0.49 -6.56 -8.41
N LEU A 147 -1.00 -5.55 -7.73
CA LEU A 147 -1.24 -5.59 -6.29
C LEU A 147 -2.15 -6.76 -5.94
N ASN A 148 -1.86 -7.39 -4.80
CA ASN A 148 -2.73 -8.39 -4.22
C ASN A 148 -3.99 -7.74 -3.62
N ASN A 149 -5.00 -8.55 -3.29
CA ASN A 149 -6.22 -8.09 -2.59
C ASN A 149 -5.98 -7.83 -1.08
N GLY A 150 -4.80 -7.32 -0.71
CA GLY A 150 -4.38 -7.14 0.67
C GLY A 150 -3.33 -6.04 0.81
N PHE A 151 -2.38 -6.23 1.73
CA PHE A 151 -1.26 -5.31 1.88
C PHE A 151 -0.10 -5.75 0.98
N THR A 152 0.44 -4.80 0.23
CA THR A 152 1.69 -4.94 -0.49
C THR A 152 2.72 -4.04 0.19
N PHE A 153 3.80 -4.64 0.69
CA PHE A 153 4.91 -3.91 1.31
C PHE A 153 6.12 -3.97 0.38
N PHE A 154 6.55 -2.83 -0.12
CA PHE A 154 7.82 -2.68 -0.84
C PHE A 154 8.92 -2.50 0.21
N ARG A 155 9.81 -3.49 0.36
CA ARG A 155 10.84 -3.54 1.41
C ARG A 155 12.26 -3.42 0.87
N ASP A 156 12.40 -3.40 -0.44
CA ASP A 156 13.67 -3.31 -1.13
C ASP A 156 14.33 -1.94 -0.96
N ARG A 157 13.53 -0.87 -0.80
CA ARG A 157 14.02 0.52 -0.66
C ARG A 157 13.09 1.36 0.22
N ASN A 158 13.56 2.55 0.61
CA ASN A 158 12.76 3.55 1.29
C ASN A 158 11.99 4.42 0.28
N TYR A 159 10.74 4.07 0.03
CA TYR A 159 9.92 4.78 -0.96
C TYR A 159 9.26 6.03 -0.39
N SER A 160 9.44 7.16 -1.08
CA SER A 160 8.59 8.34 -0.94
C SER A 160 7.33 8.14 -1.79
N THR A 161 6.16 8.20 -1.15
CA THR A 161 4.88 7.89 -1.80
C THR A 161 4.12 9.16 -2.13
N ARG A 162 3.66 9.27 -3.39
CA ARG A 162 2.77 10.34 -3.84
C ARG A 162 1.48 9.76 -4.40
N ILE A 163 0.34 10.31 -3.98
CA ILE A 163 -0.99 9.87 -4.44
C ILE A 163 -1.59 10.98 -5.31
N ILE A 164 -1.97 10.64 -6.54
CA ILE A 164 -2.62 11.58 -7.46
C ILE A 164 -4.13 11.37 -7.41
N VAL A 165 -4.86 12.42 -7.04
CA VAL A 165 -6.33 12.42 -6.96
C VAL A 165 -6.89 13.47 -7.90
N ARG A 166 -7.85 13.08 -8.74
CA ARG A 166 -8.60 13.98 -9.63
C ARG A 166 -10.07 13.64 -9.57
N ASN A 167 -10.93 14.64 -9.44
CA ASN A 167 -12.39 14.47 -9.35
C ASN A 167 -12.82 13.45 -8.28
N ARG A 168 -12.15 13.45 -7.12
CA ARG A 168 -12.35 12.49 -6.01
C ARG A 168 -12.04 11.02 -6.35
N THR A 169 -11.30 10.77 -7.43
CA THR A 169 -10.86 9.45 -7.86
C THR A 169 -9.34 9.40 -7.86
N ILE A 170 -8.77 8.34 -7.27
CA ILE A 170 -7.32 8.08 -7.35
C ILE A 170 -6.97 7.74 -8.79
N GLN A 171 -6.08 8.52 -9.39
CA GLN A 171 -5.59 8.30 -10.75
C GLN A 171 -4.36 7.38 -10.73
N GLY A 172 -3.51 7.51 -9.72
CA GLY A 172 -2.35 6.67 -9.53
C GLY A 172 -1.63 6.92 -8.20
N ILE A 173 -0.76 5.97 -7.85
CA ILE A 173 0.17 6.08 -6.73
C ILE A 173 1.57 5.94 -7.31
N GLU A 174 2.43 6.90 -7.00
CA GLU A 174 3.81 6.95 -7.44
C GLU A 174 4.72 6.61 -6.27
N LEU A 175 5.67 5.71 -6.50
CA LEU A 175 6.71 5.35 -5.55
C LEU A 175 8.04 5.87 -6.07
N TYR A 176 8.59 6.84 -5.34
CA TYR A 176 9.84 7.51 -5.65
C TYR A 176 10.95 7.07 -4.71
N VAL A 177 12.18 7.13 -5.20
CA VAL A 177 13.41 7.05 -4.40
C VAL A 177 14.23 8.30 -4.62
N ASN A 178 15.13 8.60 -3.70
CA ASN A 178 16.02 9.74 -3.86
C ASN A 178 16.96 9.50 -5.05
N SER A 179 17.17 10.50 -5.91
CA SER A 179 18.06 10.38 -7.05
C SER A 179 19.51 10.03 -6.65
N TYR A 180 19.91 10.35 -5.41
CA TYR A 180 21.20 9.99 -4.84
C TYR A 180 21.28 8.56 -4.26
N GLU A 181 20.18 7.80 -4.19
CA GLU A 181 20.18 6.39 -3.80
C GLU A 181 20.55 5.44 -4.96
N ASN A 182 20.88 5.97 -6.14
CA ASN A 182 21.41 5.18 -7.26
C ASN A 182 22.94 4.90 -7.12
N LEU A 183 23.36 4.40 -5.96
CA LEU A 183 24.70 3.85 -5.70
C LEU A 183 24.59 2.43 -5.12
#